data_AF-A0A2A5CTF4-F1
#
_entry.id   AF-A0A2A5CTF4-F1
#
_cell.length_a   1.000
_cell.length_b   1.000
_cell.length_c   1.000
_cell.angle_alpha   90.00
_cell.angle_beta   90.00
_cell.angle_gamma   90.00
#
_symmetry.space_group_name_H-M   'P 1'
#
loop_
_entity.id
_entity.type
_entity.pdbx_description
1 polymer ?
#
loop_
_entity_poly.entity_id
_entity_poly.type
_entity_poly.pdbx_seq_one_letter_code
_entity_poly.pdbx_strand_id
1 'polypeptide(L)' 'VRDNQYFATTKEFRDKIDEFFNQTLPEIGDTLGSRINDNFQVLNPAS' A
#
# COMPACT_ATOMS: atom_id res chain seq x y z
N VAL A 1 15.12 -3.45 1.01
CA VAL A 1 15.41 -3.31 -0.44
C VAL A 1 14.35 -2.40 -1.03
N ARG A 2 14.72 -1.38 -1.82
CA ARG A 2 13.75 -0.56 -2.57
C ARG A 2 13.51 -1.25 -3.91
N ASP A 3 12.25 -1.47 -4.27
CA ASP A 3 11.84 -2.13 -5.51
C ASP A 3 11.22 -1.11 -6.47
N ASN A 4 12.08 -0.23 -7.00
CA ASN A 4 11.62 0.82 -7.90
C ASN A 4 11.43 0.24 -9.31
N GLN A 5 10.26 0.43 -9.89
CA GLN A 5 9.93 0.01 -11.25
C GLN A 5 9.85 1.22 -12.20
N TYR A 6 10.47 1.10 -13.38
CA TYR A 6 10.34 2.09 -14.47
C TYR A 6 9.16 1.71 -15.37
N PHE A 7 8.42 2.73 -15.82
CA PHE A 7 7.31 2.59 -16.77
C PHE A 7 7.63 3.37 -18.03
N ALA A 8 7.56 2.72 -19.19
CA ALA A 8 7.96 3.31 -20.46
C ALA A 8 6.93 4.32 -20.98
N THR A 9 5.68 4.21 -20.54
CA THR A 9 4.59 5.09 -20.95
C THR A 9 3.75 5.54 -19.77
N THR A 10 3.11 6.70 -19.92
CA THR A 10 2.16 7.19 -18.91
C THR A 10 0.90 6.32 -18.82
N LYS A 11 0.54 5.62 -19.90
CA LYS A 11 -0.59 4.69 -19.88
C LYS A 11 -0.28 3.49 -18.99
N GLU A 12 0.85 2.85 -19.23
CA GLU A 12 1.31 1.70 -18.44
C GLU A 12 1.42 2.04 -16.94
N PHE A 13 1.95 3.22 -16.62
CA PHE A 13 1.98 3.71 -15.25
C PHE A 13 0.59 3.83 -14.64
N ARG A 14 -0.38 4.43 -15.36
CA ARG A 14 -1.76 4.57 -14.87
C ARG A 14 -2.43 3.22 -14.66
N ASP A 15 -2.33 2.32 -15.65
CA ASP A 15 -2.91 0.98 -15.56
C ASP A 15 -2.37 0.23 -14.33
N LYS A 16 -1.07 0.37 -14.02
CA LYS A 16 -0.44 -0.24 -12.84
C LYS A 16 -0.84 0.42 -11.52
N ILE A 17 -1.04 1.73 -11.52
CA ILE A 17 -1.57 2.45 -10.35
C ILE A 17 -3.02 2.01 -10.08
N ASP A 18 -3.85 1.90 -11.11
CA ASP A 18 -5.24 1.46 -10.97
C ASP A 18 -5.32 0.00 -10.50
N GLU A 19 -4.48 -0.89 -11.04
CA GLU A 19 -4.33 -2.28 -10.57
C GLU A 19 -3.94 -2.33 -9.09
N PHE A 20 -2.96 -1.51 -8.67
CA PHE A 20 -2.52 -1.45 -7.28
C PHE A 20 -3.66 -1.08 -6.33
N PHE A 21 -4.43 -0.03 -6.63
CA PHE A 21 -5.52 0.40 -5.75
C PHE A 21 -6.72 -0.56 -5.75
N ASN A 22 -7.02 -1.20 -6.88
CA ASN A 22 -8.22 -2.05 -7.00
C ASN A 22 -7.98 -3.51 -6.59
N GLN A 23 -6.73 -3.99 -6.64
CA GLN A 23 -6.41 -5.39 -6.40
C GLN A 23 -5.38 -5.56 -5.28
N THR A 24 -4.19 -4.99 -5.44
CA THR A 24 -3.08 -5.23 -4.51
C THR A 24 -3.32 -4.63 -3.13
N LEU A 25 -3.83 -3.40 -3.06
CA LEU A 25 -4.06 -2.70 -1.79
C LEU A 25 -5.12 -3.41 -0.91
N PRO A 26 -6.29 -3.82 -1.43
CA PRO A 26 -7.22 -4.66 -0.67
C PRO A 26 -6.60 -5.97 -0.18
N GLU A 27 -5.74 -6.61 -0.97
CA GLU A 27 -5.10 -7.87 -0.61
C GLU A 27 -4.08 -7.72 0.54
N ILE A 28 -3.31 -6.62 0.54
CA ILE A 28 -2.28 -6.36 1.57
C ILE A 28 -2.75 -5.43 2.68
N GLY A 29 -4.00 -4.95 2.64
CA GLY A 29 -4.51 -3.87 3.48
C GLY A 29 -4.34 -4.11 4.97
N ASP A 30 -4.67 -5.32 5.43
CA ASP A 30 -4.54 -5.71 6.84
C ASP A 30 -3.09 -5.70 7.31
N THR A 31 -2.17 -6.23 6.48
CA THR A 31 -0.73 -6.24 6.79
C THR A 31 -0.15 -4.82 6.75
N LEU A 32 -0.65 -3.98 5.84
CA LEU A 32 -0.22 -2.58 5.72
C LEU A 32 -0.67 -1.75 6.93
N GLY A 33 -1.90 -1.97 7.41
CA GLY A 33 -2.40 -1.35 8.64
C GLY A 33 -1.52 -1.68 9.85
N SER A 34 -1.13 -2.95 10.01
CA SER A 34 -0.17 -3.34 11.05
C SER A 34 1.19 -2.66 10.88
N ARG A 35 1.78 -2.69 9.67
CA ARG A 35 3.11 -2.10 9.42
C ARG A 35 3.20 -0.59 9.59
N ILE A 36 2.15 0.14 9.21
CA ILE A 36 2.07 1.58 9.45
C ILE A 36 2.09 1.85 10.96
N ASN A 37 1.50 0.95 11.75
CA ASN A 37 1.39 1.05 13.19
C ASN A 37 2.57 0.39 13.95
N ASP A 38 3.45 -0.39 13.28
CA ASP A 38 4.56 -1.08 13.95
C ASP A 38 5.53 -0.12 14.67
N ASN A 39 5.62 1.14 14.20
CA ASN A 39 6.44 2.19 14.83
C ASN A 39 5.62 3.31 15.45
N PHE A 40 4.29 3.19 15.48
CA PHE A 40 3.39 4.20 16.04
C PHE A 40 2.50 3.56 17.11
N GLN A 41 2.41 4.20 18.27
CA GLN A 41 1.60 3.67 19.37
C GLN A 41 0.11 3.71 18.99
N VAL A 42 -0.52 2.55 18.87
CA VAL A 42 -1.98 2.46 18.66
C VAL A 42 -2.67 2.78 19.98
N LEU A 43 -3.33 3.94 20.06
CA LEU A 43 -4.13 4.32 21.23
C LEU A 43 -5.51 3.69 21.12
N ASN A 44 -5.72 2.61 21.87
CA ASN A 44 -7.06 2.04 22.04
C ASN A 44 -7.84 2.87 23.08
N PRO A 45 -9.12 3.19 22.83
CA PRO A 45 -9.94 3.89 23.82
C PRO A 45 -10.10 3.06 25.09
N ALA A 46 -10.07 3.72 26.26
CA ALA A 46 -10.35 3.06 27.52
C ALA A 46 -11.85 2.72 27.61
N SER A 47 -12.14 1.50 28.09
CA SER A 47 -13.52 1.04 28.37
C SER A 47 -14.10 1.68 29.62
#